data_AF-A0A4Q6C701-F1
#
_entry.id   AF-A0A4Q6C701-F1
#
_cell.length_a   1.000
_cell.length_b   1.000
_cell.length_c   1.000
_cell.angle_alpha   90.00
_cell.angle_beta   90.00
_cell.angle_gamma   90.00
#
_symmetry.space_group_name_H-M   'P 1'
#
loop_
_entity.id
_entity.type
_entity.pdbx_description
1 polymer ?
#
loop_
_entity_poly.entity_id
_entity_poly.type
_entity_poly.pdbx_seq_one_letter_code
_entity_poly.pdbx_strand_id
1 'polypeptide(L)'
;MESRGANASSRTDYNIEVLGMDGQTDFDREQTLKRFKPGMRYFQIATTKAGKRGRTSYQTVTLDAEPCVRYYLAARHTISLDNLEWEPVIVREKRIGGCGEKEAVGSTAGSGAG
;
A
#
# COMPACT_ATOMS: atom_id res chain seq x y z
N MET A 1 -22.59 33.78 -14.67
CA MET A 1 -22.95 32.67 -13.76
C MET A 1 -21.64 32.11 -13.24
N GLU A 2 -21.26 32.57 -12.06
CA GLU A 2 -19.94 32.34 -11.48
C GLU A 2 -19.81 30.91 -10.94
N SER A 3 -18.62 30.36 -11.17
CA SER A 3 -18.18 29.02 -10.80
C SER A 3 -18.39 28.77 -9.31
N ARG A 4 -19.19 27.74 -8.98
CA ARG A 4 -19.27 27.20 -7.62
C ARG A 4 -17.91 26.61 -7.26
N GLY A 5 -17.25 27.28 -6.33
CA GLY A 5 -15.91 27.00 -5.86
C GLY A 5 -15.73 25.57 -5.39
N ALA A 6 -14.53 25.06 -5.63
CA ALA A 6 -14.03 23.83 -5.06
C ALA A 6 -14.28 23.82 -3.55
N ASN A 7 -15.08 22.86 -3.08
CA ASN A 7 -15.12 22.48 -1.68
C ASN A 7 -13.84 21.67 -1.37
N ALA A 8 -12.71 22.36 -1.35
CA ALA A 8 -11.43 21.82 -0.93
C ALA A 8 -11.38 21.81 0.60
N SER A 9 -12.15 20.91 1.23
CA SER A 9 -11.74 20.38 2.52
C SER A 9 -10.33 19.84 2.31
N SER A 10 -9.32 20.47 2.90
CA SER A 10 -7.91 20.12 2.70
C SER A 10 -7.66 18.68 3.14
N ARG A 11 -7.83 17.72 2.21
CA ARG A 11 -7.45 16.33 2.39
C ARG A 11 -5.94 16.30 2.49
N THR A 12 -5.44 16.13 3.72
CA THR A 12 -4.01 16.05 3.98
C THR A 12 -3.64 14.58 4.02
N ASP A 13 -2.94 14.14 2.97
CA ASP A 13 -2.39 12.79 2.87
C ASP A 13 -1.07 12.75 3.66
N TYR A 14 -0.97 11.83 4.62
CA TYR A 14 0.23 11.60 5.43
C TYR A 14 0.87 10.26 5.05
N ASN A 15 2.17 10.13 5.35
CA ASN A 15 2.85 8.85 5.17
C ASN A 15 2.27 7.79 6.11
N ILE A 16 2.42 6.52 5.71
CA ILE A 16 2.14 5.39 6.58
C ILE A 16 3.41 4.62 6.92
N GLU A 17 3.38 3.96 8.06
CA GLU A 17 4.36 2.96 8.46
C GLU A 17 3.70 1.58 8.40
N VAL A 18 4.38 0.60 7.79
CA VAL A 18 3.93 -0.79 7.81
C VAL A 18 4.53 -1.45 9.04
N LEU A 19 3.68 -1.77 10.01
CA LEU A 19 4.05 -2.40 11.28
C LEU A 19 4.03 -3.92 11.19
N GLY A 20 3.19 -4.46 10.31
CA GLY A 20 2.95 -5.89 10.20
C GLY A 20 2.36 -6.30 8.86
N MET A 21 2.53 -7.58 8.51
CA MET A 21 1.89 -8.21 7.35
C MET A 21 1.58 -9.67 7.67
N ASP A 22 0.37 -10.12 7.33
CA ASP A 22 -0.09 -11.50 7.48
C ASP A 22 0.18 -12.09 8.89
N GLY A 23 0.00 -11.28 9.93
CA GLY A 23 0.22 -11.68 11.32
C GLY A 23 1.67 -11.62 11.81
N GLN A 24 2.64 -11.28 10.95
CA GLN A 24 4.02 -11.02 11.36
C GLN A 24 4.19 -9.55 11.75
N THR A 25 4.88 -9.28 12.87
CA THR A 25 5.08 -7.93 13.43
C THR A 25 6.53 -7.45 13.42
N ASP A 26 7.48 -8.31 13.02
CA ASP A 26 8.90 -7.98 12.92
C ASP A 26 9.24 -7.32 11.58
N PHE A 27 8.58 -6.19 11.32
CA PHE A 27 8.92 -5.33 10.19
C PHE A 27 10.01 -4.38 10.65
N ASP A 28 11.20 -4.53 10.07
CA ASP A 28 12.27 -3.55 10.19
C ASP A 28 11.74 -2.17 9.78
N ARG A 29 11.50 -1.30 10.77
CA ARG A 29 10.87 0.01 10.57
C ARG A 29 11.72 0.95 9.73
N GLU A 30 13.00 0.65 9.55
CA GLU A 30 13.93 1.46 8.77
C GLU A 30 13.78 1.22 7.26
N GLN A 31 13.19 0.10 6.85
CA GLN A 31 12.98 -0.20 5.44
C GLN A 31 11.68 0.40 4.91
N THR A 32 11.82 1.45 4.10
CA THR A 32 10.72 2.12 3.37
C THR A 32 10.13 1.29 2.22
N LEU A 33 10.77 0.17 1.84
CA LEU A 33 10.36 -0.72 0.76
C LEU A 33 10.16 -2.14 1.29
N LYS A 34 8.92 -2.63 1.25
CA LYS A 34 8.58 -4.00 1.62
C LYS A 34 8.21 -4.81 0.38
N ARG A 35 8.84 -5.99 0.23
CA ARG A 35 8.51 -6.95 -0.83
C ARG A 35 7.64 -8.05 -0.25
N PHE A 36 6.59 -8.42 -0.97
CA PHE A 36 5.67 -9.48 -0.56
C PHE A 36 5.14 -10.21 -1.79
N LYS A 37 4.67 -11.45 -1.61
CA LYS A 37 4.09 -12.21 -2.72
C LYS A 37 2.74 -11.61 -3.15
N PRO A 38 2.38 -11.71 -4.44
CA PRO A 38 1.06 -11.31 -4.94
C PRO A 38 -0.12 -12.03 -4.25
N GLY A 39 -1.31 -11.47 -4.40
CA GLY A 39 -2.58 -11.95 -3.85
C GLY A 39 -3.04 -11.17 -2.62
N MET A 40 -4.10 -11.68 -1.98
CA MET A 40 -4.73 -11.07 -0.81
C MET A 40 -3.80 -11.06 0.40
N ARG A 41 -3.40 -9.86 0.83
CA ARG A 41 -2.52 -9.63 1.99
C ARG A 41 -3.18 -8.74 3.03
N TYR A 42 -2.86 -9.00 4.29
CA TYR A 42 -3.28 -8.17 5.42
C TYR A 42 -2.10 -7.35 5.91
N PHE A 43 -2.26 -6.04 6.07
CA PHE A 43 -1.22 -5.15 6.57
C PHE A 43 -1.70 -4.46 7.83
N GLN A 44 -0.86 -4.46 8.86
CA GLN A 44 -1.02 -3.56 9.99
C GLN A 44 -0.23 -2.30 9.68
N ILE A 45 -0.91 -1.16 9.63
CA ILE A 45 -0.33 0.12 9.24
C ILE A 45 -0.61 1.19 10.29
N ALA A 46 0.25 2.19 10.35
CA ALA A 46 0.09 3.37 11.20
C ALA A 46 0.25 4.66 10.39
N THR A 47 -0.49 5.70 10.76
CA THR A 47 -0.29 7.05 10.21
C THR A 47 0.89 7.72 10.90
N THR A 48 1.73 8.45 10.14
CA THR A 48 2.80 9.28 10.73
C THR A 48 2.28 10.58 11.34
N LYS A 49 0.99 10.91 11.17
CA LYS A 49 0.37 12.07 11.81
C LYS A 49 0.34 11.88 13.32
N ALA A 50 1.11 12.72 14.03
CA ALA A 50 1.12 12.74 15.47
C ALA A 50 -0.27 13.10 16.03
N GLY A 51 -0.79 12.26 16.92
CA GLY A 51 -2.00 12.56 17.69
C GLY A 51 -1.75 13.47 18.88
N LYS A 52 -2.84 13.83 19.56
CA LYS A 52 -2.74 14.49 20.88
C LYS A 52 -1.89 13.63 21.81
N ARG A 53 -0.87 14.23 22.42
CA ARG A 53 0.11 13.57 23.31
C ARG A 53 0.98 12.49 22.64
N GLY A 54 1.21 12.58 21.33
CA GLY A 54 2.11 11.67 20.61
C GLY A 54 1.55 10.27 20.38
N ARG A 55 0.23 10.09 20.50
CA ARG A 55 -0.41 8.81 20.19
C ARG A 55 -0.34 8.55 18.69
N THR A 56 0.07 7.35 18.31
CA THR A 56 0.00 6.86 16.92
C THR A 56 -1.28 6.05 16.73
N SER A 57 -2.00 6.31 15.65
CA SER A 57 -3.20 5.55 15.26
C SER A 57 -2.83 4.46 14.25
N TYR A 58 -3.34 3.26 14.45
CA TYR A 58 -3.08 2.08 13.63
C TYR A 58 -4.37 1.42 13.15
N GLN A 59 -4.32 0.81 11.97
CA GLN A 59 -5.42 0.07 11.36
C GLN A 59 -4.90 -1.17 10.63
N THR A 60 -5.77 -2.16 10.46
CA THR A 60 -5.49 -3.32 9.60
C THR A 60 -6.21 -3.12 8.26
N VAL A 61 -5.47 -3.31 7.17
CA VAL A 61 -5.99 -3.14 5.81
C VAL A 61 -5.72 -4.38 5.00
N THR A 62 -6.58 -4.62 4.02
CA THR A 62 -6.41 -5.72 3.07
C THR A 62 -6.11 -5.15 1.69
N LEU A 63 -5.16 -5.75 0.99
CA LEU A 63 -4.80 -5.38 -0.38
C LEU A 63 -4.73 -6.65 -1.21
N ASP A 64 -5.45 -6.69 -2.33
CA ASP A 64 -5.22 -7.68 -3.38
C ASP A 64 -4.05 -7.21 -4.24
N ALA A 65 -2.88 -7.80 -4.02
CA ALA A 65 -1.66 -7.33 -4.63
C ALA A 65 -1.40 -8.00 -5.97
N GLU A 66 -1.35 -7.20 -7.03
CA GLU A 66 -0.96 -7.71 -8.35
C GLU A 66 0.54 -8.03 -8.41
N PRO A 67 0.93 -9.03 -9.21
CA PRO A 67 2.34 -9.27 -9.50
C PRO A 67 2.98 -8.06 -10.15
N CYS A 68 4.22 -7.77 -9.75
CA CYS A 68 5.06 -6.74 -10.37
C CYS A 68 4.53 -5.30 -10.28
N VAL A 69 3.67 -5.02 -9.30
CA VAL A 69 3.20 -3.67 -9.00
C VAL A 69 3.79 -3.17 -7.68
N ARG A 70 4.22 -1.91 -7.67
CA ARG A 70 4.55 -1.17 -6.46
C ARG A 70 3.40 -0.25 -6.11
N TYR A 71 2.84 -0.46 -4.93
CA TYR A 71 1.78 0.37 -4.35
C TYR A 71 2.39 1.45 -3.47
N TYR A 72 1.92 2.68 -3.62
CA TYR A 72 2.24 3.81 -2.77
C TYR A 72 0.99 4.14 -1.97
N LEU A 73 1.08 3.97 -0.66
CA LEU A 73 -0.03 4.15 0.28
C LEU A 73 0.16 5.42 1.09
N ALA A 74 -0.96 6.07 1.43
CA ALA A 74 -1.00 7.20 2.34
C ALA A 74 -2.18 7.08 3.31
N ALA A 75 -2.10 7.79 4.44
CA ALA A 75 -3.20 7.99 5.38
C ALA A 75 -3.89 9.31 5.05
N ARG A 76 -5.13 9.24 4.57
CA ARG A 76 -5.94 10.43 4.28
C ARG A 76 -6.78 10.78 5.49
N HIS A 77 -6.52 11.94 6.09
CA HIS A 77 -7.32 12.44 7.20
C HIS A 77 -8.49 13.29 6.69
N THR A 78 -9.69 13.00 7.21
CA THR A 78 -10.93 13.76 6.92
C THR A 78 -11.03 15.05 7.74
N ILE A 79 -10.45 15.06 8.94
CA ILE A 79 -10.48 16.20 9.87
C ILE A 79 -9.04 16.52 10.32
N SER A 80 -8.65 17.80 10.27
CA SER A 80 -7.25 18.19 10.52
C SER A 80 -6.83 18.05 12.00
N LEU A 81 -7.77 18.11 12.94
CA LEU A 81 -7.52 18.21 14.39
C LEU A 81 -7.37 16.86 15.13
N ASP A 82 -7.73 15.74 14.50
CA ASP A 82 -7.60 14.41 15.09
C ASP A 82 -6.73 13.50 14.21
N ASN A 83 -6.06 12.53 14.83
CA ASN A 83 -5.32 11.48 14.14
C ASN A 83 -6.02 10.12 14.20
N LEU A 84 -7.20 10.04 14.82
CA LEU A 84 -8.01 8.83 14.87
C LEU A 84 -8.80 8.59 13.58
N GLU A 85 -9.30 9.65 12.97
CA GLU A 85 -10.09 9.58 11.73
C GLU A 85 -9.21 9.72 10.49
N TRP A 86 -8.92 8.59 9.87
CA TRP A 86 -8.23 8.51 8.59
C TRP A 86 -8.55 7.22 7.86
N GLU A 87 -8.37 7.25 6.55
CA GLU A 87 -8.51 6.09 5.67
C GLU A 87 -7.19 5.82 4.92
N PRO A 88 -6.82 4.54 4.73
CA PRO A 88 -5.73 4.16 3.84
C PRO A 88 -6.13 4.41 2.38
N VAL A 89 -5.27 5.05 1.61
CA VAL A 89 -5.50 5.27 0.18
C VAL A 89 -4.28 4.87 -0.64
N ILE A 90 -4.51 4.21 -1.77
CA ILE A 90 -3.48 4.02 -2.80
C ILE A 90 -3.38 5.34 -3.57
N VAL A 91 -2.30 6.08 -3.35
CA VAL A 91 -2.07 7.37 -4.02
C VAL A 91 -1.41 7.19 -5.39
N ARG A 92 -0.71 6.06 -5.58
CA ARG A 92 -0.05 5.73 -6.84
C ARG A 92 0.23 4.24 -6.94
N GLU A 93 0.20 3.76 -8.16
CA GLU A 93 0.70 2.44 -8.54
C GLU A 93 1.81 2.60 -9.59
N LYS A 94 2.81 1.72 -9.54
CA LYS A 94 3.88 1.70 -10.53
C LYS A 94 4.26 0.27 -10.87
N ARG A 95 4.15 -0.10 -12.15
CA ARG A 95 4.73 -1.36 -12.63
C ARG A 95 6.25 -1.35 -12.45
N ILE A 96 6.77 -2.45 -11.93
CA ILE A 96 8.20 -2.64 -11.71
C ILE A 96 8.78 -3.16 -13.04
N GLY A 97 9.59 -2.33 -13.70
CA GLY A 97 10.28 -2.74 -14.94
C GLY A 97 11.20 -3.94 -14.71
N GLY A 98 11.23 -4.87 -15.66
CA GLY A 98 12.00 -6.12 -15.55
C GLY A 98 11.36 -7.18 -14.63
N CYS A 99 10.21 -6.88 -14.02
CA CYS A 99 9.40 -7.86 -13.32
C CYS A 99 8.33 -8.37 -14.30
N GLY A 100 8.46 -9.64 -14.73
CA GLY A 100 7.47 -10.27 -15.61
C GLY A 100 8.00 -11.13 -16.78
N GLU A 101 9.31 -11.38 -16.92
CA GLU A 101 9.83 -12.16 -18.07
C GLU A 101 10.07 -13.65 -17.80
N LYS A 102 9.36 -14.25 -16.85
CA LYS A 102 9.38 -15.71 -16.67
C LYS A 102 7.99 -16.29 -16.41
N GLU A 103 7.10 -16.17 -17.38
CA GLU A 103 6.00 -17.12 -17.51
C GLU A 103 5.60 -17.32 -18.99
N ALA A 104 6.46 -18.05 -19.72
CA ALA A 104 6.12 -18.90 -20.86
C ALA A 104 7.35 -19.73 -21.30
N VAL A 105 7.86 -20.62 -20.44
CA VAL A 105 8.58 -21.82 -20.91
C VAL A 105 7.95 -23.02 -20.22
N GLY A 106 6.72 -23.30 -20.66
CA GLY A 106 6.06 -24.57 -20.45
C GLY A 106 6.06 -25.34 -21.78
N SER A 107 6.67 -26.51 -21.76
CA SER A 107 6.38 -27.67 -22.61
C SER A 107 6.67 -27.60 -24.11
N THR A 108 7.84 -28.13 -24.49
CA THR A 108 7.90 -29.26 -25.43
C THR A 108 8.98 -30.24 -24.97
N ALA A 109 8.61 -31.13 -24.05
CA ALA A 109 9.11 -32.50 -24.06
C ALA A 109 8.16 -33.28 -24.97
N GLY A 110 8.67 -33.77 -26.09
CA GLY A 110 7.89 -34.52 -27.08
C GLY A 110 8.84 -35.25 -28.02
N SER A 111 9.11 -36.51 -27.68
CA SER A 111 9.87 -37.51 -28.43
C SER A 111 9.44 -37.62 -29.90
N GLY A 112 10.42 -37.83 -30.78
CA GLY A 112 10.23 -38.30 -32.14
C GLY A 112 11.35 -39.26 -32.52
N ALA A 113 11.12 -40.55 -32.30
CA ALA A 113 11.86 -41.64 -32.92
C ALA A 113 11.28 -41.87 -34.32
N GLY A 114 12.14 -42.19 -35.28
CA GLY A 114 11.80 -42.55 -36.65
C GLY A 114 13.05 -42.67 -37.50
#